data_AF-A0AAV0AZ39-F1
#
_entry.id   AF-A0AAV0AZ39-F1
#
_cell.length_a   1.000
_cell.length_b   1.000
_cell.length_c   1.000
_cell.angle_alpha   90.00
_cell.angle_beta   90.00
_cell.angle_gamma   90.00
#
_symmetry.space_group_name_H-M   'P 1'
#
loop_
_entity.id
_entity.type
_entity.pdbx_description
1 polymer ?
#
loop_
_entity_poly.entity_id
_entity_poly.type
_entity_poly.pdbx_seq_one_letter_code
_entity_poly.pdbx_strand_id
1 'polypeptide(L)'
;FTGSEVCFWDDTIDIINLAISIEGVGWSSHDLFVMLIMQSIFGNWDRSLGSRPLMSSRLSHTLSSNNLVNISLLFLTFYSDTGLWGIYLISENLTEIDDLVFFTL
;
A
#
# COMPACT_ATOMS: atom_id res chain seq x y z
N PHE A 1 11.55 14.34 -4.36
CA PHE A 1 10.17 13.88 -4.68
C PHE A 1 9.30 15.08 -5.04
N THR A 2 8.42 15.01 -6.06
CA THR A 2 7.55 16.16 -6.46
C THR A 2 6.09 16.01 -6.06
N GLY A 3 5.63 14.80 -5.71
CA GLY A 3 4.24 14.54 -5.29
C GLY A 3 3.21 14.83 -6.38
N SER A 4 3.21 14.02 -7.44
CA SER A 4 2.25 14.12 -8.55
C SER A 4 1.38 12.88 -8.64
N GLU A 5 0.13 13.05 -9.08
CA GLU A 5 -0.79 11.95 -9.37
C GLU A 5 -0.93 11.72 -10.88
N VAL A 6 -1.12 10.46 -11.26
CA VAL A 6 -1.44 10.06 -12.63
C VAL A 6 -2.52 8.99 -12.57
N CYS A 7 -3.64 9.26 -13.21
CA CYS A 7 -4.77 8.34 -13.28
C CYS A 7 -4.95 7.87 -14.72
N PHE A 8 -4.94 6.56 -14.91
CA PHE A 8 -5.27 5.93 -16.19
C PHE A 8 -6.65 5.29 -16.06
N TRP A 9 -7.57 5.68 -16.93
CA TRP A 9 -8.95 5.23 -16.92
C TRP A 9 -9.17 4.23 -18.05
N ASP A 10 -9.62 3.03 -17.70
CA ASP A 10 -9.98 1.97 -18.64
C ASP A 10 -11.21 1.24 -18.10
N ASP A 11 -12.35 1.47 -18.75
CA ASP A 11 -13.65 0.90 -18.35
C ASP A 11 -13.75 -0.62 -18.65
N THR A 12 -12.74 -1.22 -19.29
CA THR A 12 -12.72 -2.66 -19.59
C THR A 12 -12.14 -3.50 -18.46
N ILE A 13 -11.55 -2.87 -17.43
CA ILE A 13 -10.88 -3.53 -16.32
C ILE A 13 -11.78 -3.54 -15.09
N ASP A 14 -12.12 -4.74 -14.60
CA ASP A 14 -12.99 -4.93 -13.42
C ASP A 14 -12.29 -4.73 -12.06
N ILE A 15 -11.02 -4.31 -12.08
CA ILE A 15 -10.18 -4.11 -10.90
C ILE A 15 -9.50 -2.75 -10.95
N ILE A 16 -9.36 -2.12 -9.77
CA ILE A 16 -8.53 -0.94 -9.61
C ILE A 16 -7.17 -1.31 -9.01
N ASN A 17 -6.12 -0.78 -9.64
CA ASN A 17 -4.75 -0.87 -9.14
C ASN A 17 -4.30 0.53 -8.73
N LEU A 18 -4.04 0.71 -7.44
CA LEU A 18 -3.69 2.00 -6.85
C LEU A 18 -2.33 1.91 -6.17
N ALA A 19 -1.44 2.85 -6.46
CA ALA A 19 -0.16 2.98 -5.78
C ALA A 19 -0.05 4.37 -5.14
N ILE A 20 0.10 4.41 -3.82
CA ILE A 20 0.37 5.65 -3.08
C ILE A 20 1.77 5.56 -2.52
N SER A 21 2.59 6.59 -2.75
CA SER A 21 3.96 6.63 -2.23
C SER A 21 4.32 8.00 -1.70
N ILE A 22 5.22 8.00 -0.72
CA ILE A 22 5.90 9.16 -0.19
C ILE A 22 7.41 9.04 -0.44
N GLU A 23 8.12 10.15 -0.24
CA GLU A 23 9.57 10.17 -0.26
C GLU A 23 10.14 9.27 0.84
N GLY A 24 10.81 8.21 0.40
CA GLY A 24 11.57 7.31 1.27
C GLY A 24 13.01 7.78 1.43
N VAL A 25 13.83 6.92 2.03
CA VAL A 25 15.25 7.22 2.29
C VAL A 25 16.16 6.57 1.25
N GLY A 26 17.31 7.21 1.00
CA GLY A 26 18.37 6.63 0.18
C GLY A 26 19.15 5.52 0.88
N TRP A 27 19.89 4.72 0.11
CA TRP A 27 20.64 3.56 0.59
C TRP A 27 21.68 3.89 1.68
N SER A 28 22.29 5.07 1.58
CA SER A 28 23.32 5.52 2.53
C SER A 28 22.76 6.21 3.77
N SER A 29 21.44 6.36 3.88
CA SER A 29 20.82 7.02 5.03
C SER A 29 20.87 6.15 6.29
N HIS A 30 21.07 6.78 7.45
CA HIS A 30 21.00 6.11 8.74
C HIS A 30 19.61 5.50 9.03
N ASP A 31 18.56 6.09 8.45
CA ASP A 31 17.16 5.73 8.70
C ASP A 31 16.66 4.55 7.85
N LEU A 32 17.52 3.95 7.01
CA LEU A 32 17.15 2.83 6.14
C LEU A 32 16.61 1.63 6.92
N PHE A 33 17.25 1.27 8.03
CA PHE A 33 16.80 0.16 8.86
C PHE A 33 15.48 0.45 9.57
N VAL A 34 15.26 1.71 9.99
CA VAL A 34 14.00 2.14 10.59
C VAL A 34 12.87 1.99 9.57
N MET A 35 13.10 2.40 8.33
CA MET A 35 12.12 2.28 7.24
C MET A 35 11.79 0.81 6.91
N LEU A 36 12.79 -0.08 6.91
CA LEU A 36 12.58 -1.52 6.70
C LEU A 36 11.76 -2.16 7.83
N ILE A 37 12.01 -1.77 9.08
CA ILE A 37 11.24 -2.23 10.22
C ILE A 37 9.81 -1.69 10.12
N MET A 38 9.64 -0.42 9.74
CA MET A 38 8.33 0.18 9.54
C MET A 38 7.52 -0.58 8.48
N GLN A 39 8.11 -0.89 7.32
CA GLN A 39 7.47 -1.73 6.31
C GLN A 39 7.01 -3.09 6.88
N SER A 40 7.84 -3.72 7.72
CA SER A 40 7.53 -5.02 8.34
C SER A 40 6.40 -4.94 9.37
N ILE A 41 6.27 -3.81 10.08
CA ILE A 41 5.20 -3.58 11.07
C ILE A 41 3.84 -3.43 10.38
N PHE A 42 3.79 -2.68 9.27
CA PHE A 42 2.55 -2.54 8.50
C PHE A 42 2.20 -3.84 7.78
N GLY A 43 3.19 -4.54 7.23
CA GLY A 43 3.03 -5.87 6.66
C GLY A 43 2.13 -5.92 5.41
N ASN A 44 2.24 -7.01 4.67
CA ASN A 44 1.42 -7.22 3.48
C ASN A 44 0.14 -7.96 3.82
N TRP A 45 -0.91 -7.71 3.03
CA TRP A 45 -2.18 -8.39 3.15
C TRP A 45 -2.74 -8.83 1.81
N ASP A 46 -3.32 -10.02 1.79
CA ASP A 46 -3.94 -10.60 0.61
C ASP A 46 -5.12 -11.45 1.07
N ARG A 47 -6.26 -11.25 0.41
CA ARG A 47 -7.53 -11.94 0.67
C ARG A 47 -7.44 -13.45 0.46
N SER A 48 -6.57 -13.90 -0.44
CA SER A 48 -6.33 -15.31 -0.75
C SER A 48 -5.49 -16.03 0.31
N LEU A 49 -4.81 -15.29 1.20
CA LEU A 49 -4.03 -15.89 2.27
C LEU A 49 -4.95 -16.52 3.32
N GLY A 50 -4.74 -17.80 3.60
CA GLY A 50 -5.47 -18.52 4.66
C GLY A 50 -5.28 -17.93 6.07
N SER A 51 -4.26 -17.07 6.25
CA SER A 51 -3.97 -16.36 7.50
C SER A 51 -4.63 -14.98 7.60
N ARG A 52 -5.59 -14.64 6.73
CA ARG A 52 -6.28 -13.34 6.68
C ARG A 52 -6.75 -12.77 8.03
N PRO A 53 -7.40 -13.54 8.93
CA PRO A 53 -7.87 -13.00 10.22
C PRO A 53 -6.77 -12.87 11.28
N LEU A 54 -5.57 -13.41 11.03
CA LEU A 54 -4.43 -13.39 11.95
C LEU A 54 -3.39 -12.32 11.59
N MET A 55 -3.59 -11.56 10.51
CA MET A 55 -2.68 -10.48 10.15
C MET A 55 -2.79 -9.37 11.22
N SER A 56 -1.66 -9.04 11.84
CA SER A 56 -1.62 -8.22 13.05
C SER A 56 -1.74 -6.71 12.78
N SER A 57 -1.59 -6.26 11.53
CA SER A 57 -1.60 -4.83 11.27
C SER A 57 -3.01 -4.26 11.30
N ARG A 58 -3.16 -3.13 11.99
CA ARG A 58 -4.46 -2.45 12.15
C ARG A 58 -5.07 -2.10 10.79
N LEU A 59 -4.24 -1.67 9.84
CA LEU A 59 -4.66 -1.35 8.48
C LEU A 59 -5.29 -2.58 7.80
N SER A 60 -4.62 -3.73 7.86
CA SER A 60 -5.14 -5.00 7.31
C SER A 60 -6.48 -5.40 7.93
N HIS A 61 -6.63 -5.20 9.24
CA HIS A 61 -7.88 -5.53 9.92
C HIS A 61 -9.04 -4.63 9.45
N THR A 62 -8.84 -3.31 9.38
CA THR A 62 -9.86 -2.36 8.92
C THR A 62 -10.24 -2.59 7.45
N LEU A 63 -9.24 -2.83 6.58
CA LEU A 63 -9.48 -3.12 5.17
C LEU A 63 -10.22 -4.46 4.98
N SER A 64 -9.85 -5.49 5.76
CA SER A 64 -10.52 -6.79 5.71
C SER A 64 -11.93 -6.77 6.30
N SER A 65 -12.20 -5.98 7.34
CA SER A 65 -13.53 -5.93 7.97
C SER A 65 -14.56 -5.26 7.07
N ASN A 66 -14.12 -4.25 6.32
CA ASN A 66 -14.96 -3.52 5.37
C ASN A 66 -14.95 -4.15 3.97
N ASN A 67 -14.16 -5.21 3.75
CA ASN A 67 -14.01 -5.90 2.46
C ASN A 67 -13.66 -4.95 1.29
N LEU A 68 -12.81 -3.96 1.57
CA LEU A 68 -12.48 -2.86 0.66
C LEU A 68 -11.34 -3.19 -0.32
N VAL A 69 -10.49 -4.15 0.03
CA VAL A 69 -9.29 -4.48 -0.75
C VAL A 69 -9.16 -5.99 -0.93
N ASN A 70 -8.54 -6.39 -2.03
CA ASN A 70 -8.16 -7.78 -2.29
C ASN A 70 -6.69 -8.01 -1.95
N ILE A 71 -5.80 -7.10 -2.30
CA ILE A 71 -4.37 -7.18 -2.00
C ILE A 71 -3.87 -5.80 -1.58
N SER A 72 -3.07 -5.76 -0.51
CA SER A 72 -2.42 -4.58 0.04
C SER A 72 -0.95 -4.92 0.27
N LEU A 73 -0.07 -4.38 -0.56
CA LEU A 73 1.36 -4.65 -0.55
C LEU A 73 2.13 -3.38 -0.21
N LEU A 74 2.85 -3.34 0.90
CA LEU A 74 3.80 -2.27 1.16
C LEU A 74 5.09 -2.50 0.39
N PHE A 75 5.53 -1.48 -0.32
CA PHE A 75 6.79 -1.46 -1.02
C PHE A 75 7.72 -0.39 -0.46
N LEU A 76 9.00 -0.73 -0.43
CA LEU A 76 10.09 0.18 -0.13
C LEU A 76 11.13 0.00 -1.24
N THR A 77 11.47 1.07 -1.93
CA THR A 77 12.51 1.10 -2.95
C THR A 77 13.47 2.22 -2.62
N PHE A 78 14.75 1.93 -2.54
CA PHE A 78 15.78 2.89 -2.19
C PHE A 78 16.75 3.03 -3.36
N TYR A 79 17.02 4.26 -3.75
CA TYR A 79 18.10 4.66 -4.65
C TYR A 79 19.26 5.22 -3.83
N SER A 80 20.35 5.62 -4.49
CA SER A 80 21.52 6.18 -3.82
C SER A 80 21.17 7.40 -2.95
N ASP A 81 20.37 8.31 -3.49
CA ASP A 81 20.16 9.64 -2.90
C ASP A 81 18.73 9.85 -2.39
N THR A 82 17.78 8.97 -2.74
CA THR A 82 16.35 9.08 -2.40
C THR A 82 15.71 7.69 -2.32
N GLY A 83 14.53 7.57 -1.73
CA GLY A 83 13.72 6.36 -1.82
C GLY A 83 12.26 6.65 -2.13
N LEU A 84 11.49 5.57 -2.28
CA LEU A 84 10.04 5.54 -2.35
C LEU A 84 9.58 4.55 -1.30
N TRP A 85 8.69 4.99 -0.42
CA TRP A 85 7.98 4.12 0.50
C TRP A 85 6.49 4.31 0.27
N GLY A 86 5.76 3.22 0.17
CA GLY A 86 4.37 3.30 -0.23
C GLY A 86 3.63 1.98 -0.12
N ILE A 87 2.39 2.03 -0.56
CA ILE A 87 1.46 0.93 -0.54
C ILE A 87 0.79 0.78 -1.89
N TYR A 88 0.71 -0.46 -2.32
CA TYR A 88 0.06 -0.88 -3.54
C TYR A 88 -1.21 -1.65 -3.17
N LEU A 89 -2.33 -1.19 -3.67
CA LEU A 89 -3.66 -1.68 -3.34
C LEU A 89 -4.33 -2.19 -4.62
N ILE A 90 -4.92 -3.38 -4.54
CA ILE A 90 -5.76 -3.95 -5.59
C ILE A 90 -7.14 -4.17 -5.01
N SER A 91 -8.17 -3.62 -5.66
CA SER A 91 -9.56 -3.86 -5.27
C SER A 91 -10.45 -4.16 -6.47
N GLU A 92 -11.42 -5.06 -6.28
CA GLU A 92 -12.54 -5.29 -7.20
C GLU A 92 -13.73 -4.36 -6.88
N ASN A 93 -13.69 -3.65 -5.74
CA ASN A 93 -14.75 -2.74 -5.33
C ASN A 93 -14.51 -1.35 -5.94
N LEU A 94 -15.13 -1.10 -7.10
CA LEU A 94 -15.01 0.17 -7.83
C LEU A 94 -15.88 1.29 -7.25
N THR A 95 -16.82 0.98 -6.36
CA THR A 95 -17.77 1.97 -5.81
C THR A 95 -17.26 2.68 -4.56
N GLU A 96 -16.38 2.03 -3.79
CA GLU A 96 -15.92 2.49 -2.46
C GLU A 96 -14.40 2.80 -2.45
N ILE A 97 -13.89 3.36 -3.56
CA ILE A 97 -12.46 3.71 -3.70
C ILE A 97 -12.09 4.85 -2.73
N ASP A 98 -12.99 5.80 -2.50
CA ASP A 98 -12.74 6.92 -1.58
C ASP A 98 -12.50 6.43 -0.15
N ASP A 99 -13.28 5.44 0.30
CA ASP A 99 -13.12 4.83 1.61
C ASP A 99 -11.80 4.04 1.70
N LEU A 100 -11.42 3.33 0.63
CA LEU A 100 -10.14 2.65 0.53
C LEU A 100 -8.96 3.62 0.73
N VAL A 101 -9.01 4.77 0.07
CA VAL A 101 -7.98 5.82 0.20
C VAL A 101 -8.01 6.44 1.60
N PHE A 102 -9.20 6.73 2.13
CA PHE A 102 -9.37 7.33 3.45
C PHE A 102 -8.81 6.47 4.60
N PHE A 103 -8.95 5.14 4.53
CA PHE A 103 -8.36 4.27 5.55
C PHE A 103 -6.84 4.06 5.40
N THR A 104 -6.27 4.43 4.25
CA THR A 104 -4.86 4.21 3.94
C THR A 104 -3.98 5.42 4.28
N LEU A 105 -4.49 6.65 4.13
CA LEU A 105 -3.82 7.91 4.46
C LEU A 105 -4.01 8.33 5.92
#